data_AF-A0A4R7JR10-F1
#
_entry.id   AF-A0A4R7JR10-F1
#
_cell.length_a   1.000
_cell.length_b   1.000
_cell.length_c   1.000
_cell.angle_alpha   90.00
_cell.angle_beta   90.00
_cell.angle_gamma   90.00
#
_symmetry.space_group_name_H-M   'P 1'
#
loop_
_entity.id
_entity.type
_entity.pdbx_description
1 polymer ?
#
loop_
_entity_poly.entity_id
_entity_poly.type
_entity_poly.pdbx_seq_one_letter_code
_entity_poly.pdbx_strand_id
1 'polypeptide(L)'
;MQPDQYAWFRRALARAGAAGLTGFTGGGELTAQYLTKRQGRWHFEGFTHAGTGIVQDVEIEIGGVHFVDTDHVFRLNGTRVEAFSGLAENLFRHLRDGRVEQYRREAHALRSSWRSARFEDDWDGPVSLREDGSIMVMSLLPETPRKRRARKRS
;
A
#
# COMPACT_ATOMS: atom_id res chain seq x y z
N MET A 1 -23.86 23.31 18.08
CA MET A 1 -22.50 23.44 17.48
C MET A 1 -22.65 23.35 15.97
N GLN A 2 -22.22 24.35 15.20
CA GLN A 2 -22.50 24.43 13.74
C GLN A 2 -21.51 23.55 12.94
N PRO A 3 -21.96 22.64 12.05
CA PRO A 3 -21.11 21.73 11.28
C PRO A 3 -20.04 22.43 10.41
N ASP A 4 -20.33 23.64 9.95
CA ASP A 4 -19.49 24.38 8.98
C ASP A 4 -18.18 24.88 9.59
N GLN A 5 -18.13 25.08 10.92
CA GLN A 5 -16.94 25.57 11.63
C GLN A 5 -15.78 24.55 11.64
N TYR A 6 -16.05 23.29 11.29
CA TYR A 6 -15.07 22.19 11.30
C TYR A 6 -14.82 21.58 9.92
N ALA A 7 -15.36 22.18 8.85
CA ALA A 7 -15.16 21.68 7.48
C ALA A 7 -13.66 21.58 7.12
N TRP A 8 -12.86 22.57 7.54
CA TRP A 8 -11.41 22.56 7.34
C TRP A 8 -10.71 21.40 8.07
N PHE A 9 -11.15 21.09 9.30
CA PHE A 9 -10.56 20.03 10.12
C PHE A 9 -10.89 18.64 9.57
N ARG A 10 -12.15 18.44 9.16
CA ARG A 10 -12.58 17.20 8.47
C ARG A 10 -11.77 16.97 7.20
N ARG A 11 -11.56 18.03 6.41
CA ARG A 11 -10.74 17.96 5.19
C ARG A 11 -9.28 17.64 5.50
N ALA A 12 -8.71 18.21 6.57
CA ALA A 12 -7.35 17.91 7.00
C ALA A 12 -7.18 16.44 7.39
N LEU A 13 -8.12 15.90 8.18
CA LEU A 13 -8.11 14.49 8.58
C LEU A 13 -8.29 13.54 7.39
N ALA A 14 -9.22 13.86 6.48
CA ALA A 14 -9.46 13.06 5.28
C ALA A 14 -8.19 12.99 4.40
N ARG A 15 -7.50 14.12 4.23
CA ARG A 15 -6.24 14.17 3.48
C ARG A 15 -5.10 13.44 4.19
N ALA A 16 -5.01 13.51 5.52
CA ALA A 16 -4.03 12.75 6.27
C ALA A 16 -4.24 11.23 6.14
N GLY A 17 -5.49 10.77 6.19
CA GLY A 17 -5.84 9.38 5.92
C GLY A 17 -5.47 8.94 4.50
N ALA A 18 -5.81 9.76 3.49
CA ALA A 18 -5.44 9.50 2.11
C ALA A 18 -3.91 9.41 1.93
N ALA A 19 -3.15 10.34 2.51
CA ALA A 19 -1.69 10.31 2.47
C ALA A 19 -1.10 9.03 3.12
N GLY A 20 -1.69 8.57 4.22
CA GLY A 20 -1.28 7.34 4.88
C GLY A 20 -1.48 6.12 3.99
N LEU A 21 -2.62 6.03 3.31
CA LEU A 21 -2.95 4.94 2.40
C LEU A 21 -2.07 4.94 1.14
N THR A 22 -1.90 6.10 0.50
CA THR A 22 -1.05 6.20 -0.69
C THR A 22 0.42 5.97 -0.38
N GLY A 23 0.86 6.33 0.83
CA GLY A 23 2.21 6.07 1.29
C GLY A 23 2.41 4.60 1.62
N PHE A 24 1.37 3.96 2.19
CA PHE A 24 1.35 2.52 2.44
C PHE A 24 1.48 1.71 1.15
N THR A 25 0.87 2.13 0.04
CA THR A 25 1.02 1.47 -1.28
C THR A 25 2.30 1.87 -2.04
N GLY A 26 3.28 2.50 -1.38
CA GLY A 26 4.54 2.95 -1.97
C GLY A 26 4.45 4.13 -2.97
N GLY A 27 3.29 4.78 -3.09
CA GLY A 27 3.06 5.87 -4.06
C GLY A 27 3.66 7.20 -3.61
N GLY A 28 4.90 7.51 -4.03
CA GLY A 28 5.60 8.77 -3.70
C GLY A 28 4.80 10.03 -4.08
N GLU A 29 4.73 10.36 -5.37
CA GLU A 29 4.04 11.56 -5.85
C GLU A 29 2.54 11.58 -5.49
N LEU A 30 1.92 10.40 -5.49
CA LEU A 30 0.53 10.19 -5.05
C LEU A 30 0.31 10.62 -3.60
N THR A 31 1.28 10.38 -2.72
CA THR A 31 1.25 10.79 -1.31
C THR A 31 1.51 12.28 -1.15
N ALA A 32 2.45 12.81 -1.93
CA ALA A 32 2.79 14.24 -1.91
C ALA A 32 1.56 15.12 -2.15
N GLN A 33 0.63 14.72 -3.04
CA GLN A 33 -0.57 15.49 -3.36
C GLN A 33 -1.46 15.77 -2.14
N TYR A 34 -1.38 14.93 -1.10
CA TYR A 34 -2.23 15.01 0.09
C TYR A 34 -1.57 15.75 1.26
N LEU A 35 -0.24 15.84 1.24
CA LEU A 35 0.54 16.46 2.29
C LEU A 35 0.73 17.97 2.08
N THR A 36 0.90 18.69 3.17
CA THR A 36 1.43 20.05 3.17
C THR A 36 2.95 20.03 3.28
N LYS A 37 3.62 21.16 3.02
CA LYS A 37 5.08 21.30 3.22
C LYS A 37 5.52 20.89 4.63
N ARG A 38 4.77 21.33 5.66
CA ARG A 38 5.06 21.00 7.07
C ARG A 38 4.86 19.51 7.41
N GLN A 39 3.98 18.83 6.69
CA GLN A 39 3.78 17.38 6.84
C GLN A 39 4.80 16.56 6.03
N GLY A 40 5.83 17.20 5.46
CA GLY A 40 6.90 16.49 4.77
C GLY A 40 6.60 16.16 3.31
N ARG A 41 5.69 16.90 2.65
CA ARG A 41 5.37 16.72 1.21
C ARG A 41 6.62 16.54 0.33
N TRP A 42 7.68 17.31 0.60
CA TRP A 42 8.94 17.29 -0.13
C TRP A 42 9.68 15.94 -0.10
N HIS A 43 9.48 15.10 0.92
CA HIS A 43 10.03 13.74 0.96
C HIS A 43 9.40 12.80 -0.08
N PHE A 44 8.24 13.19 -0.57
CA PHE A 44 7.44 12.43 -1.53
C PHE A 44 7.40 13.09 -2.91
N GLU A 45 7.92 14.33 -3.03
CA GLU A 45 8.13 15.02 -4.30
C GLU A 45 9.47 14.58 -4.90
N GLY A 46 9.46 14.09 -6.15
CA GLY A 46 10.67 13.69 -6.87
C GLY A 46 11.30 12.36 -6.42
N PHE A 47 10.79 11.73 -5.36
CA PHE A 47 11.18 10.38 -4.93
C PHE A 47 10.34 9.30 -5.66
N THR A 48 10.63 9.10 -6.93
CA THR A 48 10.59 7.75 -7.51
C THR A 48 11.90 7.10 -7.11
N HIS A 49 11.95 6.39 -5.96
CA HIS A 49 13.16 5.63 -5.59
C HIS A 49 13.54 4.73 -6.77
N ALA A 50 14.84 4.47 -6.94
CA ALA A 50 15.40 3.56 -7.95
C ALA A 50 15.04 2.08 -7.68
N GLY A 51 13.74 1.82 -7.57
CA GLY A 51 13.06 0.58 -7.18
C GLY A 51 11.53 0.77 -7.03
N THR A 52 11.03 2.02 -7.01
CA THR A 52 9.60 2.39 -6.96
C THR A 52 9.23 3.40 -8.06
N GLY A 53 10.05 3.47 -9.10
CA GLY A 53 9.84 4.35 -10.25
C GLY A 53 8.72 3.84 -11.14
N ILE A 54 7.47 4.18 -10.82
CA ILE A 54 6.27 3.94 -11.64
C ILE A 54 6.31 2.55 -12.28
N VAL A 55 6.20 1.55 -11.43
CA VAL A 55 5.90 0.20 -11.88
C VAL A 55 4.73 -0.27 -11.04
N GLN A 56 3.52 0.06 -11.51
CA GLN A 56 2.31 -0.66 -11.16
C GLN A 56 2.34 -2.05 -11.86
N ASP A 57 3.38 -2.89 -11.67
CA ASP A 57 3.44 -4.20 -12.36
C ASP A 57 2.86 -5.35 -11.52
N VAL A 58 2.40 -5.10 -10.30
CA VAL A 58 1.94 -6.16 -9.41
C VAL A 58 0.47 -5.97 -9.12
N GLU A 59 -0.36 -6.52 -10.01
CA GLU A 59 -1.77 -6.77 -9.77
C GLU A 59 -1.88 -8.15 -9.14
N ILE A 60 -2.23 -8.20 -7.86
CA ILE A 60 -2.67 -9.45 -7.24
C ILE A 60 -4.18 -9.47 -7.21
N GLU A 61 -4.75 -10.63 -7.55
CA GLU A 61 -6.15 -10.91 -7.35
C GLU A 61 -6.29 -11.78 -6.11
N ILE A 62 -7.05 -11.30 -5.13
CA ILE A 62 -7.29 -12.01 -3.89
C ILE A 62 -8.81 -12.03 -3.66
N GLY A 63 -9.41 -13.23 -3.71
CA GLY A 63 -10.84 -13.43 -3.53
C GLY A 63 -11.71 -12.65 -4.54
N GLY A 64 -11.26 -12.55 -5.80
CA GLY A 64 -11.97 -11.81 -6.87
C GLY A 64 -11.77 -10.29 -6.84
N VAL A 65 -10.85 -9.78 -6.01
CA VAL A 65 -10.55 -8.35 -5.89
C VAL A 65 -9.14 -8.08 -6.36
N HIS A 66 -8.98 -7.15 -7.30
CA HIS A 66 -7.68 -6.67 -7.77
C HIS A 66 -7.11 -5.60 -6.84
N PHE A 67 -5.86 -5.78 -6.45
CA PHE A 67 -5.12 -4.83 -5.62
C PHE A 67 -3.93 -4.26 -6.39
N VAL A 68 -3.73 -2.95 -6.26
CA VAL A 68 -2.59 -2.21 -6.86
C VAL A 68 -1.58 -1.88 -5.77
N ASP A 69 -0.30 -2.09 -6.06
CA ASP A 69 0.76 -2.00 -5.05
C ASP A 69 2.15 -1.66 -5.59
N THR A 70 3.07 -1.51 -4.62
CA THR A 70 4.51 -1.66 -4.70
C THR A 70 4.98 -2.88 -3.89
N ASP A 71 5.59 -3.88 -4.53
CA ASP A 71 6.25 -4.99 -3.80
C ASP A 71 7.44 -4.49 -2.97
N HIS A 72 7.53 -4.96 -1.73
CA HIS A 72 8.65 -4.69 -0.84
C HIS A 72 9.36 -5.97 -0.43
N VAL A 73 10.62 -6.13 -0.85
CA VAL A 73 11.47 -7.22 -0.38
C VAL A 73 12.34 -6.75 0.78
N PHE A 74 12.07 -7.28 1.97
CA PHE A 74 12.86 -7.08 3.17
C PHE A 74 13.84 -8.24 3.40
N ARG A 75 14.87 -7.97 4.20
CA ARG A 75 15.72 -9.02 4.80
C ARG A 75 15.55 -8.98 6.31
N LEU A 76 14.95 -10.02 6.87
CA LEU A 76 14.74 -10.18 8.30
C LEU A 76 15.58 -11.37 8.77
N ASN A 77 16.57 -11.13 9.64
CA ASN A 77 17.45 -12.17 10.20
C ASN A 77 18.14 -13.07 9.15
N GLY A 78 18.43 -12.53 7.96
CA GLY A 78 19.05 -13.28 6.85
C GLY A 78 18.04 -13.87 5.86
N THR A 79 16.80 -14.06 6.27
CA THR A 79 15.69 -14.52 5.44
C THR A 79 15.15 -13.38 4.59
N ARG A 80 14.90 -13.63 3.30
CA ARG A 80 14.19 -12.68 2.44
C ARG A 80 12.70 -12.84 2.68
N VAL A 81 12.05 -11.74 2.99
CA VAL A 81 10.60 -11.67 3.18
C VAL A 81 10.07 -10.70 2.14
N GLU A 82 9.15 -11.16 1.32
CA GLU A 82 8.39 -10.29 0.43
C GLU A 82 7.13 -9.84 1.16
N ALA A 83 6.86 -8.56 1.10
CA ALA A 83 5.66 -7.95 1.63
C ALA A 83 5.01 -7.14 0.52
N PHE A 84 3.75 -7.47 0.26
CA PHE A 84 2.84 -6.72 -0.60
C PHE A 84 1.96 -5.84 0.29
N SER A 85 1.71 -4.60 -0.11
CA SER A 85 0.99 -3.55 0.63
C SER A 85 -0.01 -2.76 -0.23
N GLY A 86 -0.93 -3.43 -0.92
CA GLY A 86 -1.80 -2.78 -1.89
C GLY A 86 -3.06 -2.10 -1.36
N LEU A 87 -3.81 -1.51 -2.30
CA LEU A 87 -5.18 -1.02 -2.13
C LEU A 87 -6.05 -1.55 -3.26
N ALA A 88 -7.31 -1.88 -2.96
CA ALA A 88 -8.27 -2.29 -3.99
C ALA A 88 -8.30 -1.27 -5.14
N GLU A 89 -8.21 -1.76 -6.39
CA GLU A 89 -7.91 -0.91 -7.55
C GLU A 89 -8.94 0.23 -7.72
N ASN A 90 -10.23 -0.08 -7.58
CA ASN A 90 -11.31 0.90 -7.69
C ASN A 90 -11.13 2.06 -6.69
N LEU A 91 -10.74 1.75 -5.45
CA LEU A 91 -10.48 2.74 -4.41
C LEU A 91 -9.20 3.53 -4.66
N PHE A 92 -8.17 2.84 -5.14
CA PHE A 92 -6.91 3.46 -5.52
C PHE A 92 -7.12 4.53 -6.57
N ARG A 93 -7.93 4.26 -7.60
CA ARG A 93 -8.27 5.25 -8.64
C ARG A 93 -8.91 6.51 -8.06
N HIS A 94 -9.71 6.41 -7.00
CA HIS A 94 -10.26 7.61 -6.35
C HIS A 94 -9.19 8.43 -5.64
N LEU A 95 -8.25 7.78 -4.94
CA LEU A 95 -7.16 8.48 -4.29
C LEU A 95 -6.18 9.06 -5.32
N ARG A 96 -5.92 8.35 -6.41
CA ARG A 96 -5.13 8.90 -7.52
C ARG A 96 -5.73 10.18 -8.09
N ASP A 97 -7.05 10.20 -8.27
CA ASP A 97 -7.74 11.34 -8.87
C ASP A 97 -8.12 12.42 -7.83
N GLY A 98 -7.61 12.34 -6.59
CA GLY A 98 -7.88 13.33 -5.54
C GLY A 98 -9.29 13.26 -4.92
N ARG A 99 -10.11 12.27 -5.28
CA ARG A 99 -11.52 12.11 -4.88
C ARG A 99 -11.68 11.42 -3.52
N VAL A 100 -11.12 12.02 -2.47
CA VAL A 100 -11.05 11.44 -1.12
C VAL A 100 -12.44 11.10 -0.54
N GLU A 101 -13.44 11.96 -0.73
CA GLU A 101 -14.79 11.68 -0.20
C GLU A 101 -15.49 10.55 -0.98
N GLN A 102 -15.18 10.36 -2.27
CA GLN A 102 -15.68 9.22 -3.02
C GLN A 102 -15.05 7.92 -2.50
N TYR A 103 -13.73 7.92 -2.34
CA TYR A 103 -13.00 6.82 -1.70
C TYR A 103 -13.64 6.42 -0.36
N ARG A 104 -13.89 7.38 0.54
CA ARG A 104 -14.45 7.09 1.87
C ARG A 104 -15.85 6.48 1.79
N ARG A 105 -16.69 6.98 0.88
CA ARG A 105 -18.05 6.45 0.69
C ARG A 105 -18.02 5.03 0.15
N GLU A 106 -17.20 4.76 -0.85
CA GLU A 106 -17.11 3.43 -1.48
C GLU A 106 -16.43 2.41 -0.56
N ALA A 107 -15.34 2.79 0.13
CA ALA A 107 -14.73 1.92 1.12
C ALA A 107 -15.70 1.56 2.25
N HIS A 108 -16.48 2.53 2.73
CA HIS A 108 -17.52 2.27 3.71
C HIS A 108 -18.61 1.32 3.19
N ALA A 109 -19.02 1.45 1.92
CA ALA A 109 -20.00 0.57 1.30
C ALA A 109 -19.49 -0.88 1.17
N LEU A 110 -18.20 -1.04 0.88
CA LEU A 110 -17.54 -2.35 0.68
C LEU A 110 -17.02 -2.98 1.98
N ARG A 111 -17.09 -2.27 3.10
CA ARG A 111 -16.58 -2.73 4.41
C ARG A 111 -17.09 -4.11 4.85
N SER A 112 -18.36 -4.42 4.57
CA SER A 112 -18.96 -5.72 4.94
C SER A 112 -18.46 -6.86 4.05
N SER A 113 -18.28 -6.61 2.75
CA SER A 113 -17.70 -7.60 1.83
C SER A 113 -16.27 -7.98 2.21
N TRP A 114 -15.47 -7.02 2.68
CA TRP A 114 -14.07 -7.31 3.04
C TRP A 114 -13.92 -8.10 4.33
N ARG A 115 -14.80 -7.87 5.31
CA ARG A 115 -14.83 -8.68 6.55
C ARG A 115 -15.23 -10.13 6.32
N SER A 116 -15.93 -10.40 5.22
CA SER A 116 -16.41 -11.74 4.86
C SER A 116 -15.59 -12.39 3.75
N ALA A 117 -14.63 -11.67 3.17
CA ALA A 117 -13.72 -12.20 2.17
C ALA A 117 -12.93 -13.38 2.77
N ARG A 118 -13.04 -14.53 2.12
CA ARG A 118 -12.19 -15.69 2.38
C ARG A 118 -11.19 -15.76 1.24
N PHE A 119 -9.92 -15.88 1.59
CA PHE A 119 -8.85 -16.01 0.61
C PHE A 119 -8.63 -17.50 0.36
N GLU A 120 -8.63 -17.90 -0.91
CA GLU A 120 -8.22 -19.28 -1.28
C GLU A 120 -6.72 -19.44 -1.00
N ASP A 121 -6.35 -20.61 -0.50
CA ASP A 121 -5.11 -20.98 0.20
C ASP A 121 -3.80 -20.90 -0.61
N ASP A 122 -3.74 -20.13 -1.71
CA ASP A 122 -2.56 -20.08 -2.58
C ASP A 122 -1.40 -19.24 -2.00
N TRP A 123 -1.64 -18.51 -0.91
CA TRP A 123 -0.62 -17.70 -0.25
C TRP A 123 -0.14 -18.32 1.07
N ASP A 124 1.13 -18.73 1.11
CA ASP A 124 1.77 -19.42 2.25
C ASP A 124 2.20 -18.47 3.40
N GLY A 125 1.41 -17.42 3.65
CA GLY A 125 1.77 -16.42 4.66
C GLY A 125 0.61 -15.52 5.08
N PRO A 126 0.84 -14.62 6.06
CA PRO A 126 -0.23 -13.84 6.64
C PRO A 126 -0.79 -12.81 5.65
N VAL A 127 -2.11 -12.83 5.49
CA VAL A 127 -2.91 -11.85 4.74
C VAL A 127 -3.68 -10.98 5.73
N SER A 128 -3.61 -9.66 5.58
CA SER A 128 -4.36 -8.68 6.36
C SER A 128 -5.13 -7.75 5.43
N LEU A 129 -6.42 -8.01 5.24
CA LEU A 129 -7.33 -7.10 4.54
C LEU A 129 -8.06 -6.21 5.55
N ARG A 130 -8.02 -4.90 5.33
CA ARG A 130 -8.64 -3.91 6.21
C ARG A 130 -9.95 -3.38 5.63
N GLU A 131 -10.77 -2.83 6.53
CA GLU A 131 -12.07 -2.20 6.23
C GLU A 131 -12.01 -0.92 5.41
N ASP A 132 -10.79 -0.46 5.09
CA ASP A 132 -10.48 0.67 4.21
C ASP A 132 -10.01 0.21 2.81
N GLY A 133 -9.91 -1.11 2.61
CA GLY A 133 -9.67 -1.74 1.31
C GLY A 133 -8.20 -1.95 1.03
N SER A 134 -7.35 -1.61 2.01
CA SER A 134 -5.94 -1.90 1.96
C SER A 134 -5.68 -3.34 2.37
N ILE A 135 -4.71 -3.94 1.71
CA ILE A 135 -4.28 -5.31 1.96
C ILE A 135 -2.79 -5.30 2.29
N MET A 136 -2.40 -6.17 3.20
CA MET A 136 -1.00 -6.51 3.41
C MET A 136 -0.86 -8.01 3.31
N VAL A 137 0.16 -8.45 2.59
CA VAL A 137 0.45 -9.86 2.41
C VAL A 137 1.94 -10.06 2.62
N MET A 138 2.35 -11.11 3.32
CA MET A 138 3.77 -11.43 3.49
C MET A 138 4.05 -12.88 3.08
N SER A 139 5.14 -13.12 2.36
CA SER A 139 5.65 -14.47 2.07
C SER A 139 7.14 -14.56 2.35
N LEU A 140 7.59 -15.76 2.72
CA LEU A 140 9.01 -16.07 2.79
C LEU A 140 9.50 -16.43 1.39
N LEU A 141 10.53 -15.72 0.93
CA LEU A 141 11.19 -16.09 -0.31
C LEU A 141 12.24 -17.18 -0.04
N PRO A 142 12.28 -18.27 -0.83
CA PRO A 142 13.28 -19.31 -0.66
C PRO A 142 14.70 -18.73 -0.79
N GLU A 143 15.61 -19.16 0.10
CA GLU A 143 17.01 -18.71 0.03
C GLU A 143 17.62 -19.11 -1.32
N THR A 144 18.15 -18.13 -2.05
CA THR A 144 18.97 -18.43 -3.24
C THR A 144 20.22 -19.19 -2.76
N PRO A 145 20.53 -20.39 -3.27
CA PRO A 145 21.65 -21.17 -2.77
C PRO A 145 22.94 -20.36 -2.82
N ARG A 146 23.57 -20.13 -1.66
CA ARG A 146 24.89 -19.49 -1.57
C ARG A 146 25.88 -20.34 -2.36
N LYS A 147 26.25 -19.91 -3.58
CA LYS A 147 27.45 -20.46 -4.27
C LYS A 147 28.64 -20.21 -3.36
N ARG A 148 29.10 -21.25 -2.66
CA ARG A 148 30.35 -21.24 -1.89
C ARG A 148 31.47 -20.77 -2.84
N ARG A 149 31.96 -19.54 -2.65
CA ARG A 149 33.24 -19.13 -3.23
C ARG A 149 34.29 -20.07 -2.65
N ALA A 150 34.78 -20.99 -3.47
CA ALA A 150 35.92 -21.82 -3.12
C ALA A 150 37.08 -20.90 -2.72
N ARG A 151 37.50 -20.97 -1.45
CA ARG A 151 38.77 -20.41 -1.01
C ARG A 151 39.87 -21.14 -1.77
N LYS A 152 40.49 -20.47 -2.75
CA LYS A 152 41.84 -20.88 -3.19
C LYS A 152 42.76 -20.65 -2.00
N ARG A 153 43.23 -21.74 -1.39
CA ARG A 153 44.42 -21.73 -0.55
C ARG A 153 45.61 -21.60 -1.51
N SER A 154 46.39 -20.55 -1.31
CA SER A 154 47.75 -20.38 -1.80
C SER A 154 48.68 -20.41 -0.60
#